data_AF-A0AAV8W621-F1
#
_entry.id   AF-A0AAV8W621-F1
#
_cell.length_a   1.000
_cell.length_b   1.000
_cell.length_c   1.000
_cell.angle_alpha   90.00
_cell.angle_beta   90.00
_cell.angle_gamma   90.00
#
_symmetry.space_group_name_H-M   'P 1'
#
loop_
_entity.id
_entity.type
_entity.pdbx_description
1 polymer ?
#
loop_
_entity_poly.entity_id
_entity_poly.type
_entity_poly.pdbx_seq_one_letter_code
_entity_poly.pdbx_strand_id
1 'polypeptide(L)'
;MDIFNEVFGMVILLINMSGVVSILSAFNTLLVSAETTRLTTEVIVDCLFEAFICLVWNCFILSASGLLKEETREIVKLCCKLQHLMPPLSQERKELLNIAHQVKRKSPTISAAGFFDVDFYLILAVFTFVGTYVVVLIQFTHMDF
;
A
#
# COMPACT_ATOMS: atom_id res chain seq x y z
N MET A 1 -0.81 -12.77 11.79
CA MET A 1 -0.31 -11.60 11.06
C MET A 1 0.95 -11.04 11.66
N ASP A 2 1.09 -11.02 12.98
CA ASP A 2 2.28 -10.52 13.65
C ASP A 2 3.59 -11.15 13.12
N ILE A 3 3.62 -12.48 12.92
CA ILE A 3 4.77 -13.19 12.33
C ILE A 3 5.02 -12.76 10.86
N PHE A 4 3.96 -12.55 10.08
CA PHE A 4 4.10 -12.08 8.70
C PHE A 4 4.69 -10.67 8.64
N ASN A 5 4.19 -9.77 9.49
CA ASN A 5 4.70 -8.40 9.58
C ASN A 5 6.12 -8.35 10.14
N GLU A 6 6.50 -9.27 11.03
CA GLU A 6 7.86 -9.38 11.57
C GLU A 6 8.86 -9.84 10.49
N VAL A 7 8.47 -10.82 9.66
CA VAL A 7 9.32 -11.36 8.59
C VAL A 7 9.37 -10.44 7.36
N PHE A 8 8.21 -9.98 6.90
CA PHE A 8 8.09 -9.25 5.62
C PHE A 8 7.95 -7.74 5.80
N GLY A 9 7.72 -7.23 7.01
CA GLY A 9 7.49 -5.80 7.23
C GLY A 9 8.65 -4.92 6.77
N MET A 10 9.89 -5.34 7.02
CA MET A 10 11.08 -4.62 6.55
C MET A 10 11.21 -4.66 5.01
N VAL A 11 10.87 -5.79 4.40
CA VAL A 11 10.86 -5.93 2.94
C VAL A 11 9.82 -5.00 2.31
N ILE A 12 8.61 -4.98 2.88
CA ILE A 12 7.53 -4.07 2.46
C ILE A 12 7.98 -2.62 2.59
N LEU A 13 8.61 -2.25 3.70
CA LEU A 13 9.14 -0.90 3.92
C LEU A 13 10.16 -0.51 2.86
N LEU A 14 11.17 -1.36 2.63
CA LEU A 14 12.23 -1.09 1.67
C LEU A 14 11.71 -0.99 0.24
N ILE A 15 10.77 -1.86 -0.15
CA ILE A 15 10.18 -1.81 -1.50
C ILE A 15 9.31 -0.55 -1.68
N ASN A 16 8.58 -0.14 -0.64
CA ASN A 16 7.83 1.11 -0.69
C ASN A 16 8.76 2.33 -0.85
N MET A 17 9.82 2.40 -0.06
CA MET A 17 10.82 3.47 -0.16
C MET A 17 11.50 3.48 -1.54
N SER A 18 11.91 2.31 -2.02
CA SER A 18 12.47 2.15 -3.36
C SER A 18 11.48 2.64 -4.42
N GLY A 19 10.21 2.26 -4.32
CA GLY A 19 9.18 2.67 -5.28
C GLY A 19 8.99 4.18 -5.31
N VAL A 20 8.99 4.86 -4.16
CA VAL A 20 8.92 6.34 -4.11
C VAL A 20 10.12 6.96 -4.83
N VAL A 21 11.34 6.46 -4.56
CA VAL A 21 12.56 6.97 -5.20
C VAL A 21 12.56 6.70 -6.71
N SER A 22 12.18 5.51 -7.16
CA SER A 22 12.13 5.16 -8.58
C SER A 22 11.10 6.01 -9.34
N ILE A 23 9.92 6.25 -8.74
CA ILE A 23 8.92 7.17 -9.32
C ILE A 23 9.49 8.59 -9.42
N LEU A 24 10.12 9.08 -8.34
CA LEU A 24 10.71 10.41 -8.32
C LEU A 24 11.81 10.58 -9.38
N SER A 25 12.67 9.56 -9.49
CA SER A 25 13.75 9.49 -10.48
C SER A 25 13.19 9.49 -11.90
N ALA A 26 12.12 8.73 -12.16
CA ALA A 26 11.46 8.71 -13.46
C ALA A 26 10.88 10.09 -13.83
N PHE A 27 10.16 10.75 -12.91
CA PHE A 27 9.63 12.10 -13.16
C PHE A 27 10.75 13.14 -13.35
N ASN A 28 11.80 13.09 -12.53
CA ASN A 28 12.95 13.98 -12.66
C ASN A 28 13.65 13.78 -14.02
N THR A 29 13.85 12.53 -14.43
CA THR A 29 14.48 12.18 -15.72
C THR A 29 13.62 12.66 -16.90
N LEU A 30 12.30 12.53 -16.81
CA LEU A 30 11.37 13.07 -17.80
C LEU A 30 11.44 14.59 -17.89
N LEU A 31 11.50 15.30 -16.75
CA LEU A 31 11.61 16.75 -16.72
C LEU A 31 12.91 17.23 -17.36
N VAL A 32 14.05 16.65 -16.95
CA VAL A 32 15.37 16.98 -17.52
C VAL A 32 15.44 16.64 -19.00
N SER A 33 14.83 15.53 -19.44
CA SER A 33 14.76 15.17 -20.86
C SER A 33 13.90 16.14 -21.69
N ALA A 34 12.89 16.76 -21.08
CA ALA A 34 12.05 17.75 -21.77
C ALA A 34 12.82 19.06 -22.02
N GLU A 35 13.73 19.42 -21.11
CA GLU A 35 14.53 20.66 -21.20
C GLU A 35 15.87 20.47 -21.93
N THR A 36 16.48 19.29 -21.81
CA THR A 36 17.79 19.00 -22.40
C THR A 36 17.76 17.75 -23.28
N THR A 37 18.18 17.89 -24.54
CA THR A 37 18.33 16.78 -25.50
C THR A 37 19.53 15.86 -25.19
N ARG A 38 20.10 15.95 -24.00
CA ARG A 38 21.34 15.25 -23.60
C ARG A 38 21.11 13.84 -23.07
N LEU A 39 19.88 13.49 -22.70
CA LEU A 39 19.54 12.16 -22.18
C LEU A 39 19.31 11.15 -23.31
N THR A 40 19.98 10.00 -23.19
CA THR A 40 19.75 8.85 -24.07
C THR A 40 18.36 8.28 -23.81
N THR A 41 17.61 7.97 -24.87
CA THR A 41 16.28 7.35 -24.79
C THR A 41 16.25 6.07 -23.97
N GLU A 42 17.36 5.33 -23.94
CA GLU A 42 17.53 4.10 -23.15
C GLU A 42 17.37 4.36 -21.64
N VAL A 43 17.97 5.43 -21.11
CA VAL A 43 17.90 5.78 -19.68
C VAL A 43 16.47 6.11 -19.27
N ILE A 44 15.72 6.82 -20.13
CA ILE A 44 14.32 7.17 -19.88
C ILE A 44 13.46 5.91 -19.79
N VAL A 45 13.66 4.97 -20.73
CA VAL A 45 12.90 3.71 -20.77
C VAL A 45 13.21 2.88 -19.53
N ASP A 46 14.47 2.76 -19.11
CA ASP A 46 14.86 2.00 -17.93
C ASP A 46 14.23 2.58 -16.64
N CYS A 47 14.29 3.90 -16.45
CA CYS A 47 13.67 4.53 -15.27
C CYS A 47 12.14 4.37 -15.24
N LEU A 48 11.47 4.49 -16.39
CA LEU A 48 10.03 4.27 -16.48
C LEU A 48 9.66 2.82 -16.20
N PHE A 49 10.44 1.88 -16.71
CA PHE A 49 10.23 0.45 -16.50
C PHE A 49 10.41 0.07 -15.02
N GLU A 50 11.46 0.58 -14.37
CA GLU A 50 11.69 0.39 -12.95
C GLU A 50 10.54 0.95 -12.09
N ALA A 51 10.10 2.18 -12.38
CA ALA A 51 8.96 2.80 -11.70
C ALA A 51 7.67 1.98 -11.90
N PHE A 52 7.45 1.44 -13.11
CA PHE A 52 6.30 0.59 -13.40
C PHE A 52 6.32 -0.72 -12.60
N ILE A 53 7.46 -1.41 -12.53
CA ILE A 53 7.61 -2.63 -11.71
C ILE A 53 7.31 -2.33 -10.24
N CYS A 54 7.86 -1.23 -9.71
CA CYS A 54 7.63 -0.82 -8.33
C CYS A 54 6.15 -0.54 -8.07
N LEU A 55 5.44 0.12 -9.00
CA LEU A 55 4.00 0.37 -8.89
C LEU A 55 3.19 -0.93 -8.90
N VAL A 56 3.49 -1.85 -9.82
CA VAL A 56 2.81 -3.16 -9.90
C VAL A 56 2.96 -3.93 -8.59
N TRP A 57 4.18 -3.93 -8.01
CA TRP A 57 4.43 -4.60 -6.74
C TRP A 57 3.63 -3.99 -5.58
N ASN A 58 3.60 -2.65 -5.49
CA ASN A 58 2.82 -1.95 -4.46
C ASN A 58 1.31 -2.21 -4.61
N CYS A 59 0.80 -2.23 -5.84
CA CYS A 59 -0.58 -2.62 -6.14
C CYS A 59 -0.89 -4.06 -5.70
N PHE A 60 0.06 -4.99 -5.89
CA PHE A 60 -0.10 -6.38 -5.47
C PHE A 60 -0.22 -6.51 -3.94
N ILE A 61 0.69 -5.89 -3.18
CA ILE A 61 0.63 -5.91 -1.71
C ILE A 61 -0.66 -5.25 -1.23
N LEU A 62 -1.06 -4.14 -1.84
CA LEU A 62 -2.30 -3.45 -1.47
C LEU A 62 -3.55 -4.28 -1.76
N SER A 63 -3.60 -4.96 -2.91
CA SER A 63 -4.72 -5.86 -3.24
C SER A 63 -4.80 -7.00 -2.23
N ALA A 64 -3.67 -7.60 -1.88
CA ALA A 64 -3.61 -8.64 -0.85
C ALA A 64 -4.09 -8.13 0.51
N SER A 65 -3.68 -6.92 0.93
CA SER A 65 -4.12 -6.32 2.20
C SER A 65 -5.63 -5.99 2.19
N GLY A 66 -6.16 -5.57 1.03
CA GLY A 66 -7.59 -5.35 0.80
C GLY A 66 -8.42 -6.63 0.92
N LEU A 67 -8.00 -7.69 0.22
CA LEU A 67 -8.65 -9.01 0.28
C LEU A 67 -8.69 -9.55 1.71
N LEU A 68 -7.60 -9.45 2.46
CA LEU A 68 -7.55 -9.88 3.86
C LEU A 68 -8.54 -9.12 4.76
N LYS A 69 -8.68 -7.80 4.55
CA LYS A 69 -9.67 -6.98 5.26
C LYS A 69 -11.10 -7.37 4.88
N GLU A 70 -11.34 -7.72 3.62
CA GLU A 70 -12.64 -8.17 3.12
C GLU A 70 -13.03 -9.53 3.69
N GLU A 71 -12.16 -10.54 3.58
CA GLU A 71 -12.36 -11.88 4.16
C GLU A 71 -12.65 -11.83 5.66
N THR A 72 -11.92 -10.98 6.39
CA THR A 72 -12.18 -10.78 7.84
C THR A 72 -13.59 -10.24 8.09
N ARG A 73 -14.05 -9.28 7.27
CA ARG A 73 -15.41 -8.74 7.37
C ARG A 73 -16.46 -9.80 7.02
N GLU A 74 -16.18 -10.67 6.05
CA GLU A 74 -17.08 -11.76 5.68
C GLU A 74 -17.23 -12.78 6.80
N ILE A 75 -16.13 -13.20 7.44
CA ILE A 75 -16.14 -14.09 8.60
C ILE A 75 -16.98 -13.49 9.72
N VAL A 76 -16.77 -12.21 10.05
CA VAL A 76 -17.56 -11.52 11.09
C VAL A 76 -19.05 -11.47 10.72
N LYS A 77 -19.38 -11.17 9.45
CA LYS A 77 -20.77 -11.18 8.96
C LYS A 77 -21.39 -12.58 9.07
N LEU A 78 -20.65 -13.62 8.71
CA LEU A 78 -21.12 -15.02 8.77
C LEU A 78 -21.38 -15.44 10.22
N CYS A 79 -20.45 -15.16 11.14
CA CYS A 79 -20.64 -15.41 12.56
C CYS A 79 -21.87 -14.68 13.10
N CYS A 80 -22.05 -13.40 12.75
CA CYS A 80 -23.24 -12.64 13.13
C CYS A 80 -24.53 -13.23 12.53
N LYS A 81 -24.52 -13.74 11.29
CA LYS A 81 -25.70 -14.38 10.68
C LYS A 81 -26.04 -15.71 11.37
N LEU A 82 -25.06 -16.58 11.60
CA LEU A 82 -25.27 -17.86 12.28
C LEU A 82 -25.78 -17.67 13.71
N GLN A 83 -25.36 -16.61 14.41
CA GLN A 83 -25.84 -16.32 15.77
C GLN A 83 -27.36 -16.16 15.85
N HIS A 84 -28.01 -15.71 14.76
CA HIS A 84 -29.45 -15.48 14.71
C HIS A 84 -30.23 -16.77 14.45
N LEU A 85 -29.57 -17.80 13.93
CA LEU A 85 -30.14 -19.13 13.68
C LEU A 85 -30.06 -20.04 14.92
N MET A 86 -29.33 -19.62 15.96
CA MET A 86 -29.11 -20.43 17.16
C MET A 86 -29.97 -20.01 18.36
N PRO A 87 -30.31 -20.95 19.26
CA PRO A 87 -31.10 -20.65 20.45
C PRO A 87 -30.44 -19.58 21.32
N PRO A 88 -31.21 -18.65 21.90
CA PRO A 88 -30.67 -17.45 22.55
C PRO A 88 -29.78 -17.71 23.77
N LEU A 89 -29.88 -18.90 24.41
CA LEU A 89 -29.08 -19.33 25.56
C LEU A 89 -28.03 -20.43 25.24
N SER A 90 -27.86 -20.80 23.97
CA SER A 90 -26.90 -21.84 23.59
C SER A 90 -25.45 -21.40 23.86
N GLN A 91 -24.63 -22.33 24.35
CA GLN A 91 -23.18 -22.13 24.49
C GLN A 91 -22.55 -21.79 23.13
N GLU A 92 -23.04 -22.41 22.07
CA GLU A 92 -22.61 -22.20 20.69
C GLU A 92 -22.77 -20.74 20.26
N ARG A 93 -23.90 -20.09 20.58
CA ARG A 93 -24.09 -18.65 20.29
C ARG A 93 -23.06 -17.78 21.01
N LYS A 94 -22.73 -18.10 22.26
CA LYS A 94 -21.74 -17.35 23.05
C LYS A 94 -20.33 -17.52 22.49
N GLU A 95 -19.97 -18.72 22.08
CA GLU A 95 -18.68 -19.00 21.43
C GLU A 95 -18.57 -18.29 20.07
N LEU A 96 -19.62 -18.33 19.26
CA LEU A 96 -19.64 -17.68 17.95
C LEU A 96 -19.48 -16.15 18.04
N LEU A 97 -20.11 -15.54 19.04
CA LEU A 97 -20.01 -14.11 19.32
C LEU A 97 -18.62 -13.73 19.86
N ASN A 98 -17.99 -14.65 20.61
CA ASN A 98 -16.61 -14.50 21.08
C ASN A 98 -15.61 -14.59 19.92
N ILE A 99 -15.82 -15.50 18.97
CA ILE A 99 -15.02 -15.60 17.73
C ILE A 99 -15.17 -14.33 16.90
N ALA A 100 -16.39 -13.87 16.65
CA ALA A 100 -16.64 -12.62 15.92
C ALA A 100 -15.94 -11.42 16.60
N HIS A 101 -16.00 -11.33 17.93
CA HIS A 101 -15.28 -10.30 18.69
C HIS A 101 -13.76 -10.42 18.57
N GLN A 102 -13.20 -11.62 18.67
CA GLN A 102 -11.76 -11.83 18.57
C GLN A 102 -11.24 -11.51 17.17
N VAL A 103 -11.93 -11.97 16.13
CA VAL A 103 -11.58 -11.69 14.73
C VAL A 103 -11.71 -10.20 14.43
N LYS A 104 -12.76 -9.53 14.91
CA LYS A 104 -12.93 -8.08 14.77
C LYS A 104 -11.85 -7.30 15.52
N ARG A 105 -11.50 -7.73 16.74
CA ARG A 105 -10.49 -7.06 17.59
C ARG A 105 -9.07 -7.26 17.06
N LYS A 106 -8.76 -8.44 16.54
CA LYS A 106 -7.47 -8.79 15.93
C LYS A 106 -7.61 -8.88 14.41
N SER A 107 -8.24 -7.88 13.80
CA SER A 107 -8.33 -7.83 12.34
C SER A 107 -6.90 -7.87 11.77
N PRO A 108 -6.61 -8.79 10.83
CA PRO A 108 -5.29 -8.88 10.22
C PRO A 108 -4.96 -7.56 9.52
N THR A 109 -3.92 -6.89 10.00
CA THR A 109 -3.32 -5.72 9.34
C THR A 109 -1.94 -6.10 8.81
N ILE A 110 -1.67 -5.71 7.57
CA ILE A 110 -0.32 -5.78 7.00
C ILE A 110 0.36 -4.46 7.37
N SER A 111 1.50 -4.55 8.04
CA SER A 111 2.27 -3.39 8.48
C SER A 111 3.71 -3.48 7.97
N ALA A 112 4.24 -2.34 7.52
CA ALA A 112 5.63 -2.20 7.12
C ALA A 112 6.52 -1.98 8.34
N ALA A 113 6.87 -3.08 9.04
CA ALA A 113 7.71 -3.07 10.23
C ALA A 113 7.24 -2.12 11.36
N GLY A 114 5.93 -1.85 11.43
CA GLY A 114 5.34 -0.94 12.41
C GLY A 114 5.42 0.54 12.06
N PHE A 115 6.02 0.93 10.93
CA PHE A 115 6.09 2.33 10.50
C PHE A 115 4.74 2.84 9.96
N PHE A 116 4.10 2.03 9.12
CA PHE A 116 2.79 2.33 8.55
C PHE A 116 2.03 1.04 8.23
N ASP A 117 0.71 1.15 8.19
CA ASP A 117 -0.17 0.09 7.70
C ASP A 117 -0.30 0.20 6.18
N VAL A 118 -0.29 -0.96 5.49
CA VAL A 118 -0.45 -0.99 4.04
C VAL A 118 -1.93 -0.87 3.69
N ASP A 119 -2.32 0.31 3.24
CA ASP A 119 -3.67 0.64 2.80
C ASP A 119 -3.70 1.55 1.57
N PHE A 120 -4.91 1.86 1.08
CA PHE A 120 -5.09 2.70 -0.10
C PHE A 120 -4.63 4.14 0.11
N TYR A 121 -4.57 4.60 1.37
CA TYR A 121 -4.10 5.93 1.69
C TYR A 121 -2.60 6.06 1.35
N LEU A 122 -1.83 4.98 1.48
CA LEU A 122 -0.42 4.99 1.14
C LEU A 122 -0.14 5.35 -0.32
N ILE A 123 -0.89 4.78 -1.28
CA ILE A 123 -0.74 5.14 -2.70
C ILE A 123 -1.07 6.62 -2.94
N LEU A 124 -2.17 7.10 -2.36
CA LEU A 124 -2.57 8.51 -2.45
C LEU A 124 -1.51 9.45 -1.85
N ALA A 125 -0.91 9.06 -0.73
CA ALA A 125 0.16 9.81 -0.10
C ALA A 125 1.39 9.87 -1.02
N VAL A 126 1.79 8.76 -1.65
CA VAL A 126 2.89 8.73 -2.63
C VAL A 126 2.63 9.69 -3.79
N PHE A 127 1.44 9.65 -4.40
CA PHE A 127 1.08 10.59 -5.48
C PHE A 127 1.11 12.05 -5.01
N THR A 128 0.69 12.33 -3.78
CA THR A 128 0.71 13.68 -3.21
C THR A 128 2.14 14.19 -3.02
N PHE A 129 3.03 13.36 -2.45
CA PHE A 129 4.43 13.72 -2.23
C PHE A 129 5.19 13.89 -3.55
N VAL A 130 5.03 12.95 -4.48
CA VAL A 130 5.63 13.03 -5.82
C VAL A 130 5.12 14.26 -6.57
N GLY A 131 3.81 14.50 -6.56
CA GLY A 131 3.21 15.67 -7.21
C GLY A 131 3.74 16.98 -6.64
N THR A 132 3.84 17.07 -5.31
CA THR A 132 4.40 18.26 -4.64
C THR A 132 5.86 18.47 -5.02
N TYR A 133 6.67 17.42 -5.04
CA TYR A 133 8.07 17.49 -5.46
C TYR A 133 8.22 17.95 -6.91
N VAL A 134 7.43 17.39 -7.84
CA VAL A 134 7.46 17.79 -9.25
C VAL A 134 7.08 19.26 -9.43
N VAL A 135 6.06 19.75 -8.72
CA VAL A 135 5.67 21.17 -8.74
C VAL A 135 6.82 22.05 -8.27
N VAL A 136 7.48 21.69 -7.17
CA VAL A 136 8.65 22.41 -6.65
C VAL A 136 9.79 22.41 -7.67
N LEU A 137 10.11 21.28 -8.29
CA LEU A 137 11.14 21.21 -9.32
C LEU A 137 10.84 22.14 -10.51
N ILE A 138 9.62 22.08 -11.06
CA ILE A 138 9.22 22.94 -12.18
C ILE A 138 9.35 24.43 -11.82
N GLN A 139 8.99 24.81 -10.59
CA GLN A 139 9.15 26.18 -10.10
C GLN A 139 10.62 26.59 -10.05
N PHE A 140 11.50 25.72 -9.57
CA PHE A 140 12.93 26.01 -9.54
C PHE A 140 13.52 26.12 -10.94
N THR A 141 13.14 25.27 -11.90
CA THR A 141 13.69 25.39 -13.26
C THR A 141 13.23 26.66 -13.97
N HIS A 142 11.99 27.11 -13.74
CA HIS A 142 11.51 28.38 -14.31
C HIS A 142 12.03 29.63 -13.58
N MET A 143 12.69 29.47 -12.43
CA MET A 143 13.28 30.58 -11.66
C MET A 143 14.76 30.85 -11.98
N ASP A 144 15.37 30.09 -12.90
CA ASP A 144 16.71 30.40 -13.39
C ASP A 144 16.68 31.68 -14.25
N PHE A 145 17.26 32.75 -13.71
CA PHE A 145 17.51 34.07 -14.32
C PHE A 145 18.63 34.04 -15.37
#